data_AF-A0A3D2IC52-F1
#
_entry.id   AF-A0A3D2IC52-F1
#
_cell.length_a   1.000
_cell.length_b   1.000
_cell.length_c   1.000
_cell.angle_alpha   90.00
_cell.angle_beta   90.00
_cell.angle_gamma   90.00
#
_symmetry.space_group_name_H-M   'P 1'
#
loop_
_entity.id
_entity.type
_entity.pdbx_description
1 polymer ?
#
loop_
_entity_poly.entity_id
_entity_poly.type
_entity_poly.pdbx_seq_one_letter_code
_entity_poly.pdbx_strand_id
1 'polypeptide(L)'
;MQAAPPKKAAGSRGNRAQQAAKKQLTICETAIARLEADIARLDGEMAQHACDAEKLNELYRQQQDVQKQLEQEMERWEQLSLQAEEQENEV
;
A
#
# COMPACT_ATOMS: atom_id res chain seq x y z
N MET A 1 30.15 -46.85 -4.43
CA MET A 1 28.81 -46.23 -4.35
C MET A 1 28.91 -45.04 -3.42
N GLN A 2 28.86 -43.80 -3.93
CA GLN A 2 28.76 -42.60 -3.10
C GLN A 2 27.51 -41.85 -3.55
N ALA A 3 26.57 -41.75 -2.62
CA ALA A 3 25.22 -41.23 -2.84
C ALA A 3 25.26 -39.71 -3.04
N ALA A 4 24.51 -39.24 -4.05
CA ALA A 4 24.25 -37.83 -4.27
C ALA A 4 23.36 -37.27 -3.15
N PRO A 5 23.55 -36.01 -2.71
CA PRO A 5 22.65 -35.38 -1.75
C PRO A 5 21.29 -35.07 -2.41
N PRO A 6 20.18 -35.12 -1.65
CA PRO A 6 18.85 -35.01 -2.22
C PRO A 6 18.59 -33.59 -2.73
N LYS A 7 18.10 -33.50 -3.98
CA LYS A 7 17.55 -32.28 -4.58
C LYS A 7 16.35 -31.81 -3.76
N LYS A 8 16.53 -30.91 -2.79
CA LYS A 8 15.44 -30.07 -2.26
C LYS A 8 15.36 -28.78 -3.06
N ALA A 9 14.86 -28.85 -4.28
CA ALA A 9 14.56 -27.68 -5.11
C ALA A 9 13.05 -27.45 -5.20
N ALA A 10 12.39 -27.33 -4.05
CA ALA A 10 10.98 -26.93 -3.96
C ALA A 10 10.77 -25.66 -3.10
N GLY A 11 11.68 -25.34 -2.17
CA GLY A 11 11.50 -24.24 -1.21
C GLY A 11 11.86 -22.82 -1.68
N SER A 12 12.30 -22.62 -2.93
CA SER A 12 12.79 -21.30 -3.38
C SER A 12 11.70 -20.38 -3.95
N ARG A 13 10.56 -20.92 -4.42
CA ARG A 13 9.50 -20.11 -5.04
C ARG A 13 8.59 -19.46 -3.99
N GLY A 14 8.16 -20.19 -2.95
CA GLY A 14 7.35 -19.67 -1.85
C GLY A 14 8.04 -18.51 -1.12
N ASN A 15 9.31 -18.67 -0.75
CA ASN A 15 10.07 -17.60 -0.08
C ASN A 15 10.23 -16.32 -0.92
N ARG A 16 10.39 -16.43 -2.25
CA ARG A 16 10.53 -15.24 -3.11
C ARG A 16 9.19 -14.53 -3.30
N ALA A 17 8.09 -15.28 -3.43
CA ALA A 17 6.74 -14.74 -3.54
C ALA A 17 6.33 -14.01 -2.25
N GLN A 18 6.52 -14.65 -1.09
CA GLN A 18 6.27 -14.03 0.22
C GLN A 18 7.10 -12.76 0.43
N GLN A 19 8.40 -12.79 0.08
CA GLN A 19 9.24 -11.59 0.20
C GLN A 19 8.79 -10.47 -0.74
N ALA A 20 8.28 -10.79 -1.93
CA ALA A 20 7.75 -9.80 -2.85
C ALA A 20 6.43 -9.20 -2.32
N ALA A 21 5.52 -10.04 -1.81
CA ALA A 21 4.26 -9.60 -1.19
C ALA A 21 4.53 -8.67 0.01
N LYS A 22 5.42 -9.07 0.92
CA LYS A 22 5.84 -8.24 2.07
C LYS A 22 6.41 -6.88 1.65
N LYS A 23 7.24 -6.84 0.60
CA LYS A 23 7.76 -5.57 0.07
C LYS A 23 6.67 -4.70 -0.53
N GLN A 24 5.71 -5.28 -1.25
CA GLN A 24 4.57 -4.54 -1.80
C GLN A 24 3.70 -3.96 -0.68
N LEU A 25 3.43 -4.72 0.38
CA LEU A 25 2.71 -4.24 1.56
C LEU A 25 3.39 -3.03 2.19
N THR A 26 4.71 -3.07 2.41
CA THR A 26 5.45 -1.92 2.96
C THR A 26 5.41 -0.69 2.06
N ILE A 27 5.41 -0.87 0.73
CA ILE A 27 5.28 0.23 -0.23
C ILE A 27 3.88 0.84 -0.11
N CYS A 28 2.83 0.01 -0.07
CA CYS A 28 1.45 0.45 0.10
C CYS A 28 1.26 1.18 1.44
N GLU A 29 1.78 0.65 2.54
CA GLU A 29 1.75 1.31 3.87
C GLU A 29 2.40 2.69 3.84
N THR A 30 3.55 2.81 3.16
CA THR A 30 4.24 4.10 3.01
C THR A 30 3.44 5.07 2.14
N ALA A 31 2.76 4.57 1.11
CA ALA A 31 1.89 5.38 0.25
C ALA A 31 0.65 5.86 1.01
N ILE A 32 -0.01 4.99 1.77
CA ILE A 32 -1.13 5.31 2.66
C ILE A 32 -0.74 6.41 3.64
N ALA A 33 0.36 6.25 4.37
CA ALA A 33 0.83 7.25 5.33
C ALA A 33 1.13 8.62 4.69
N ARG A 34 1.61 8.63 3.43
CA ARG A 34 1.81 9.87 2.66
C ARG A 34 0.49 10.51 2.26
N LEU A 35 -0.46 9.72 1.76
CA LEU A 35 -1.78 10.21 1.37
C LEU A 35 -2.54 10.78 2.58
N GLU A 36 -2.48 10.12 3.73
CA GLU A 36 -3.05 10.62 4.99
C GLU A 36 -2.42 11.95 5.42
N ALA A 37 -1.08 12.07 5.32
CA ALA A 37 -0.39 13.31 5.62
C ALA A 37 -0.76 14.44 4.64
N ASP A 38 -0.94 14.11 3.36
CA ASP A 38 -1.40 15.07 2.34
C ASP A 38 -2.83 15.54 2.61
N ILE A 39 -3.74 14.66 3.05
CA ILE A 39 -5.09 15.06 3.49
C ILE A 39 -5.00 16.04 4.65
N ALA A 40 -4.22 15.73 5.69
CA ALA A 40 -4.05 16.60 6.85
C ALA A 40 -3.44 17.97 6.47
N ARG A 41 -2.51 17.99 5.51
CA ARG A 41 -1.95 19.23 4.96
C ARG A 41 -3.02 20.04 4.22
N LEU A 42 -3.79 19.40 3.34
CA LEU A 42 -4.87 20.05 2.58
C LEU A 42 -5.94 20.62 3.52
N ASP A 43 -6.32 19.91 4.59
CA ASP A 43 -7.22 20.41 5.63
C ASP A 43 -6.68 21.68 6.30
N GLY A 44 -5.37 21.70 6.62
CA GLY A 44 -4.69 22.88 7.15
C GLY A 44 -4.70 24.06 6.18
N GLU A 45 -4.42 23.81 4.90
CA GLU A 45 -4.49 24.83 3.84
C GLU A 45 -5.91 25.36 3.65
N MET A 46 -6.93 24.50 3.70
CA MET A 46 -8.33 24.92 3.62
C MET A 46 -8.71 25.85 4.77
N ALA A 47 -8.26 25.55 5.99
CA ALA A 47 -8.48 26.42 7.14
C ALA A 47 -7.78 27.79 6.97
N GLN A 48 -6.60 27.83 6.37
CA GLN A 48 -5.86 29.08 6.09
C GLN A 48 -6.50 29.90 4.96
N HIS A 49 -7.04 29.22 3.94
CA HIS A 49 -7.67 29.83 2.78
C HIS A 49 -9.19 29.96 2.92
N ALA A 50 -9.74 29.92 4.14
CA ALA A 50 -11.18 29.90 4.39
C ALA A 50 -11.96 31.10 3.80
N CYS A 51 -11.29 32.22 3.50
CA CYS A 51 -11.90 33.41 2.88
C CYS A 51 -11.81 33.43 1.35
N ASP A 52 -11.09 32.49 0.73
CA ASP A 52 -10.93 32.38 -0.73
C ASP A 52 -11.74 31.20 -1.26
N ALA A 53 -12.92 31.48 -1.81
CA ALA A 53 -13.85 30.47 -2.28
C ALA A 53 -13.34 29.69 -3.51
N GLU A 54 -12.55 30.33 -4.39
CA GLU A 54 -11.97 29.66 -5.55
C GLU A 54 -10.87 28.70 -5.08
N LYS A 55 -10.02 29.15 -4.17
CA LYS A 55 -8.96 28.31 -3.60
C LYS A 55 -9.51 27.16 -2.77
N LEU A 56 -10.55 27.39 -1.96
CA LEU A 56 -11.26 26.33 -1.24
C LEU A 56 -11.82 25.28 -2.19
N ASN A 57 -12.46 25.67 -3.31
CA ASN A 57 -13.03 24.70 -4.25
C ASN A 57 -11.93 23.82 -4.87
N GLU A 58 -10.78 24.40 -5.21
CA GLU A 58 -9.62 23.67 -5.70
C GLU A 58 -9.09 22.68 -4.64
N LEU A 59 -8.91 23.14 -3.41
CA LEU A 59 -8.41 22.32 -2.31
C LEU A 59 -9.36 21.16 -1.97
N TYR A 60 -10.67 21.39 -1.99
CA TYR A 60 -11.68 20.34 -1.81
C TYR A 60 -11.62 19.28 -2.91
N ARG A 61 -11.42 19.68 -4.18
CA ARG A 61 -11.25 18.72 -5.28
C ARG A 61 -9.99 17.88 -5.10
N GLN A 62 -8.88 18.52 -4.76
CA GLN A 62 -7.63 17.81 -4.47
C GLN A 62 -7.79 16.85 -3.30
N GLN A 63 -8.44 17.28 -2.21
CA GLN A 63 -8.72 16.41 -1.06
C GLN A 63 -9.56 15.19 -1.46
N GLN A 64 -10.62 15.37 -2.26
CA GLN A 64 -11.43 14.25 -2.74
C GLN A 64 -10.63 13.27 -3.61
N ASP A 65 -9.74 13.78 -4.47
CA ASP A 65 -8.90 12.93 -5.30
C ASP A 65 -7.86 12.16 -4.47
N VAL A 66 -7.28 12.79 -3.44
CA VAL A 66 -6.36 12.13 -2.51
C VAL A 66 -7.10 11.10 -1.65
N GLN A 67 -8.32 11.39 -1.18
CA GLN A 67 -9.16 10.41 -0.46
C GLN A 67 -9.51 9.20 -1.32
N LYS A 68 -9.86 9.39 -2.59
CA LYS A 68 -10.09 8.27 -3.52
C LYS A 68 -8.82 7.44 -3.74
N GLN A 69 -7.66 8.07 -3.83
CA GLN A 69 -6.39 7.36 -3.95
C GLN A 69 -6.08 6.57 -2.67
N LEU A 70 -6.36 7.15 -1.50
CA LEU A 70 -6.21 6.47 -0.21
C LEU A 70 -7.10 5.23 -0.14
N GLU A 71 -8.38 5.34 -0.52
CA GLU A 71 -9.31 4.20 -0.58
C GLU A 71 -8.80 3.10 -1.53
N GLN A 72 -8.31 3.47 -2.71
CA GLN A 72 -7.74 2.50 -3.66
C GLN A 72 -6.47 1.82 -3.11
N GLU A 73 -5.60 2.57 -2.44
CA GLU A 73 -4.37 2.01 -1.87
C GLU A 73 -4.68 1.11 -0.66
N MET A 74 -5.70 1.44 0.12
CA MET A 74 -6.22 0.60 1.20
C MET A 74 -6.83 -0.70 0.67
N GLU A 75 -7.66 -0.65 -0.36
CA GLU A 75 -8.20 -1.84 -1.02
C GLU A 75 -7.06 -2.71 -1.60
N ARG A 76 -6.07 -2.07 -2.23
CA ARG A 76 -4.89 -2.76 -2.74
C ARG A 76 -4.08 -3.42 -1.61
N TRP A 77 -3.89 -2.74 -0.48
CA TRP A 77 -3.20 -3.29 0.68
C TRP A 77 -3.96 -4.48 1.27
N GLU A 78 -5.29 -4.41 1.37
CA GLU A 78 -6.14 -5.52 1.83
C GLU A 78 -5.99 -6.74 0.92
N GLN A 79 -6.08 -6.55 -0.40
CA GLN A 79 -5.89 -7.62 -1.38
C GLN A 79 -4.49 -8.24 -1.31
N LEU A 80 -3.45 -7.41 -1.15
CA LEU A 80 -2.07 -7.88 -0.98
C LEU A 80 -1.89 -8.62 0.34
N SER A 81 -2.57 -8.21 1.40
CA SER A 81 -2.51 -8.86 2.71
C SER A 81 -3.17 -10.23 2.67
N LEU A 82 -4.33 -10.35 2.02
CA LEU A 82 -5.00 -11.63 1.78
C LEU A 82 -4.11 -12.57 0.96
N GLN A 83 -3.53 -12.09 -0.15
CA GLN A 83 -2.61 -12.89 -0.95
C GLN A 83 -1.36 -13.31 -0.17
N ALA A 84 -0.86 -12.46 0.74
CA ALA A 84 0.27 -12.79 1.59
C ALA A 84 -0.10 -13.88 2.61
N GLU A 85 -1.29 -13.84 3.18
CA GLU A 85 -1.82 -14.84 4.11
C GLU A 85 -2.07 -16.19 3.40
N GLU A 86 -2.67 -16.18 2.20
CA GLU A 86 -2.84 -17.38 1.37
C GLU A 86 -1.48 -18.01 1.05
N GLN A 87 -0.50 -17.19 0.64
CA GLN A 87 0.88 -17.63 0.40
C GLN A 87 1.62 -18.08 1.66
N GLU A 88 1.15 -17.76 2.85
CA GLU A 88 1.69 -18.27 4.12
C GLU A 88 1.05 -19.60 4.52
N ASN A 89 -0.25 -19.76 4.25
CA ASN A 89 -1.01 -20.96 4.55
C ASN A 89 -0.78 -22.10 3.52
N GLU A 90 -0.33 -21.77 2.30
CA GLU A 90 0.04 -22.74 1.25
C GLU A 90 1.46 -23.34 1.38
N VAL A 91 2.27 -22.93 2.38
CA VAL A 91 3.67 -23.39 2.59
C VAL A 91 3.79 -24.43 3.68
#